data_AF-A0A1Q7M732-F1
#
_entry.id   AF-A0A1Q7M732-F1
#
_cell.length_a   1.000
_cell.length_b   1.000
_cell.length_c   1.000
_cell.angle_alpha   90.00
_cell.angle_beta   90.00
_cell.angle_gamma   90.00
#
_symmetry.space_group_name_H-M   'P 1'
#
loop_
_entity.id
_entity.type
_entity.pdbx_description
1 polymer ?
#
loop_
_entity_poly.entity_id
_entity_poly.type
_entity_poly.pdbx_seq_one_letter_code
_entity_poly.pdbx_strand_id
1 'polypeptide(L)'
;MADTQSRSQRLRANGIAAHVRAGASAFPCQLEELSADGAFLRTARSVAVGTVLEVDLLKRGKALPLRAVVLRLIPGRDGHQVGVDVEFRLVTPVHLRRLISWLDEMKGRPSTEPDPIAVEVPITAPVQTSPIATAPIEEPVDDERSKVMLQITGLFREMDELRNQLREREIEVDDLRRRLATAEQLLGSRRAEK
;
A
#
# COMPACT_ATOMS: atom_id res chain seq x y z
N MET A 1 1.78 16.16 -21.37
CA MET A 1 1.25 16.99 -20.28
C MET A 1 1.33 16.17 -19.01
N ALA A 2 1.84 16.73 -17.91
CA ALA A 2 2.22 15.96 -16.73
C ALA A 2 0.99 15.54 -15.92
N ASP A 3 0.67 14.24 -15.95
CA ASP A 3 -0.25 13.60 -15.00
C ASP A 3 0.36 13.61 -13.60
N THR A 4 0.30 14.76 -12.94
CA THR A 4 0.56 14.85 -11.51
C THR A 4 -0.73 14.47 -10.81
N GLN A 5 -1.02 13.16 -10.78
CA GLN A 5 -1.92 12.58 -9.79
C GLN A 5 -1.50 13.16 -8.44
N SER A 6 -2.36 13.96 -7.81
CA SER A 6 -2.10 14.63 -6.54
C SER A 6 -1.57 13.62 -5.54
N ARG A 7 -0.25 13.56 -5.36
CA ARG A 7 0.37 12.65 -4.39
C ARG A 7 -0.11 13.09 -3.02
N SER A 8 -0.80 12.21 -2.30
CA SER A 8 -1.22 12.49 -0.94
C SER A 8 -0.05 13.03 -0.12
N GLN A 9 -0.30 14.10 0.62
CA GLN A 9 0.72 14.74 1.46
C GLN A 9 1.36 13.72 2.39
N ARG A 10 2.70 13.62 2.34
CA ARG A 10 3.49 12.75 3.20
C ARG A 10 3.79 13.45 4.51
N LEU A 11 3.59 12.73 5.61
CA LEU A 11 3.85 13.20 6.97
C LEU A 11 4.97 12.37 7.58
N ARG A 12 5.79 13.01 8.42
CA ARG A 12 6.79 12.29 9.23
C ARG A 12 6.07 11.35 10.20
N ALA A 13 6.42 10.07 10.16
CA ALA A 13 5.71 9.02 10.88
C ALA A 13 6.14 8.90 12.36
N ASN A 14 6.19 10.03 13.07
CA ASN A 14 6.64 10.06 14.46
C ASN A 14 5.68 9.27 15.36
N GLY A 15 6.21 8.33 16.14
CA GLY A 15 5.43 7.50 17.06
C GLY A 15 4.63 6.37 16.38
N ILE A 16 4.95 6.03 15.13
CA ILE A 16 4.43 4.86 14.42
C ILE A 16 5.60 3.92 14.12
N ALA A 17 5.55 2.69 14.62
CA ALA A 17 6.47 1.63 14.24
C ALA A 17 5.91 0.86 13.04
N ALA A 18 6.78 0.28 12.22
CA ALA A 18 6.38 -0.58 11.10
C ALA A 18 7.07 -1.93 11.21
N HIS A 19 6.29 -3.01 11.20
CA HIS A 19 6.80 -4.35 11.02
C HIS A 19 6.53 -4.78 9.59
N VAL A 20 7.59 -5.14 8.86
CA VAL A 20 7.49 -5.44 7.42
C VAL A 20 7.90 -6.87 7.16
N ARG A 21 7.09 -7.55 6.36
CA ARG A 21 7.28 -8.92 5.91
C ARG A 21 7.25 -9.01 4.39
N ALA A 22 8.20 -9.73 3.81
CA ALA A 22 8.20 -10.12 2.41
C ALA A 22 8.05 -11.64 2.35
N GLY A 23 6.84 -12.12 2.05
CA GLY A 23 6.50 -13.53 2.18
C GLY A 23 6.70 -14.03 3.61
N ALA A 24 7.50 -15.09 3.79
CA ALA A 24 7.79 -15.67 5.11
C ALA A 24 8.88 -14.92 5.91
N SER A 25 9.55 -13.92 5.33
CA SER A 25 10.66 -13.22 5.98
C SER A 25 10.24 -11.86 6.53
N ALA A 26 10.31 -11.68 7.86
CA ALA A 26 10.29 -10.36 8.48
C ALA A 26 11.67 -9.71 8.42
N PHE A 27 11.72 -8.38 8.31
CA PHE A 27 12.97 -7.64 8.41
C PHE A 27 12.78 -6.28 9.10
N PRO A 28 13.81 -5.78 9.81
CA PRO A 28 13.73 -4.49 10.45
C PRO A 28 13.72 -3.36 9.41
N CYS A 29 12.86 -2.38 9.63
CA CYS A 29 12.83 -1.14 8.89
C CYS A 29 12.39 0.02 9.79
N GLN A 30 12.86 1.21 9.47
CA GLN A 30 12.41 2.45 10.08
C GLN A 30 11.37 3.10 9.16
N LEU A 31 10.19 3.40 9.69
CA LEU A 31 9.19 4.19 8.98
C LEU A 31 9.54 5.67 9.11
N GLU A 32 9.78 6.34 7.98
CA GLU A 32 10.15 7.75 7.96
C GLU A 32 8.97 8.65 7.59
N GLU A 33 8.24 8.26 6.55
CA GLU A 33 7.13 9.03 6.02
C GLU A 33 5.93 8.12 5.75
N LEU A 34 4.74 8.67 5.97
CA LEU A 34 3.47 7.98 5.75
C LEU A 34 2.49 8.93 5.06
N SER A 35 1.73 8.41 4.10
CA SER A 35 0.58 9.07 3.50
C SER A 35 -0.60 8.11 3.40
N ALA A 36 -1.72 8.57 2.85
CA ALA A 36 -2.89 7.72 2.62
C ALA A 36 -2.61 6.60 1.61
N ASP A 37 -1.70 6.85 0.67
CA ASP A 37 -1.46 5.96 -0.48
C ASP A 37 -0.17 5.14 -0.34
N GLY A 38 0.68 5.45 0.65
CA GLY A 38 1.95 4.76 0.76
C GLY A 38 2.81 5.17 1.94
N ALA A 39 4.02 4.63 1.97
CA ALA A 39 5.00 4.89 3.00
C ALA A 39 6.42 4.95 2.44
N PHE A 40 7.29 5.65 3.14
CA PHE A 40 8.73 5.59 2.93
C PHE A 40 9.38 4.87 4.12
N LEU A 41 10.08 3.78 3.81
CA LEU A 41 10.75 2.92 4.77
C LEU A 41 12.25 3.00 4.55
N ARG A 42 13.03 2.86 5.62
CA ARG A 42 14.49 2.73 5.53
C ARG A 42 14.93 1.42 6.15
N THR A 43 15.71 0.65 5.41
CA THR A 43 16.12 -0.70 5.83
C THR A 43 17.53 -1.02 5.35
N ALA A 44 18.22 -1.90 6.06
CA ALA A 44 19.52 -2.44 5.63
C ALA A 44 19.36 -3.52 4.54
N ARG A 45 18.14 -4.04 4.33
CA ARG A 45 17.86 -5.10 3.36
C ARG A 45 17.44 -4.51 2.02
N SER A 46 18.08 -4.95 0.94
CA SER A 46 17.61 -4.66 -0.41
C SER A 46 16.37 -5.51 -0.74
N VAL A 47 15.32 -4.88 -1.24
CA VAL A 47 14.05 -5.51 -1.62
C VAL A 47 13.72 -5.13 -3.06
N ALA A 48 13.44 -6.08 -3.93
CA ALA A 48 13.23 -5.78 -5.35
C ALA A 48 11.97 -4.91 -5.58
N VAL A 49 12.04 -4.03 -6.57
CA VAL A 49 10.87 -3.27 -7.06
C VAL A 49 9.80 -4.25 -7.55
N GLY A 50 8.53 -3.95 -7.28
CA GLY A 50 7.39 -4.83 -7.57
C GLY A 50 7.12 -5.89 -6.50
N THR A 51 8.00 -6.05 -5.49
CA THR A 51 7.77 -6.98 -4.39
C THR A 51 6.56 -6.55 -3.58
N VAL A 52 5.66 -7.50 -3.29
CA VAL A 52 4.55 -7.29 -2.36
C VAL A 52 5.04 -7.46 -0.93
N LEU A 53 4.76 -6.47 -0.10
CA LEU A 53 5.08 -6.41 1.31
C LEU A 53 3.82 -6.42 2.15
N GLU A 54 3.86 -7.13 3.27
CA GLU A 54 2.90 -6.99 4.36
C GLU A 54 3.51 -6.02 5.38
N VAL A 55 2.79 -4.93 5.66
CA VAL A 55 3.23 -3.83 6.50
C VAL A 55 2.25 -3.68 7.65
N ASP A 56 2.66 -4.05 8.85
CA ASP A 56 1.89 -3.88 10.06
C ASP A 56 2.33 -2.57 10.73
N LEU A 57 1.52 -1.52 10.59
CA LEU A 57 1.75 -0.24 11.25
C LEU A 57 1.25 -0.29 12.68
N LEU A 58 2.11 0.08 13.63
CA LEU A 58 1.83 0.03 15.06
C LEU A 58 1.82 1.44 15.64
N LYS A 59 0.67 1.85 16.17
CA LYS A 59 0.51 3.13 16.88
C LYS A 59 -0.19 2.86 18.22
N ARG A 60 0.48 3.15 19.33
CA ARG A 60 -0.08 2.99 20.70
C ARG A 60 -0.67 1.59 20.95
N GLY A 61 0.05 0.55 20.53
CA GLY A 61 -0.38 -0.85 20.67
C GLY A 61 -1.49 -1.29 19.69
N LYS A 62 -2.00 -0.40 18.82
CA LYS A 62 -2.96 -0.78 17.77
C LYS A 62 -2.22 -1.09 16.48
N ALA A 63 -2.45 -2.28 15.94
CA ALA A 63 -1.95 -2.68 14.63
C ALA A 63 -2.92 -2.27 13.52
N LEU A 64 -2.35 -1.83 12.41
CA LEU A 64 -3.02 -1.56 11.15
C LEU A 64 -2.29 -2.35 10.05
N PRO A 65 -2.81 -3.54 9.69
CA PRO A 65 -2.21 -4.36 8.65
C PRO A 65 -2.53 -3.78 7.27
N LEU A 66 -1.49 -3.58 6.47
CA LEU A 66 -1.56 -3.05 5.12
C LEU A 66 -0.75 -3.95 4.18
N ARG A 67 -1.21 -4.07 2.94
CA ARG A 67 -0.39 -4.62 1.85
C ARG A 67 0.18 -3.48 1.05
N ALA A 68 1.44 -3.59 0.66
CA ALA A 68 2.13 -2.57 -0.12
C ALA A 68 2.94 -3.21 -1.25
N VAL A 69 3.21 -2.44 -2.30
CA VAL A 69 4.12 -2.84 -3.38
C VAL A 69 5.29 -1.86 -3.39
N VAL A 70 6.51 -2.40 -3.51
CA VAL A 70 7.72 -1.58 -3.66
C VAL A 70 7.69 -0.88 -5.01
N LEU A 71 7.68 0.46 -5.02
CA LEU A 71 7.70 1.27 -6.23
C LEU A 71 9.11 1.59 -6.69
N ARG A 72 10.00 1.91 -5.75
CA ARG A 72 11.38 2.30 -6.04
C ARG A 72 12.27 2.14 -4.83
N LEU A 73 13.56 2.00 -5.12
CA LEU A 73 14.64 2.03 -4.15
C LEU A 73 15.41 3.33 -4.29
N ILE A 74 15.69 3.97 -3.16
CA ILE A 74 16.44 5.21 -3.05
C ILE A 74 17.72 4.89 -2.26
N PRO A 75 18.91 5.01 -2.86
CA PRO A 75 20.16 4.81 -2.13
C PRO A 75 20.23 5.75 -0.93
N GLY A 76 20.55 5.23 0.25
CA GLY A 76 20.83 6.06 1.41
C GLY A 76 22.14 6.83 1.25
N ARG A 77 22.24 7.98 1.92
CA ARG A 77 23.43 8.85 1.86
C ARG A 77 24.70 8.15 2.32
N ASP A 78 24.56 7.24 3.29
CA ASP A 78 25.69 6.54 3.90
C ASP A 78 25.96 5.17 3.25
N GLY A 79 25.21 4.79 2.21
CA GLY A 79 25.35 3.51 1.49
C GLY A 79 24.92 2.25 2.26
N HIS A 80 24.73 2.33 3.58
CA HIS A 80 24.41 1.18 4.44
C HIS A 80 22.90 0.89 4.54
N GLN A 81 22.05 1.88 4.27
CA GLN A 81 20.61 1.75 4.31
C GLN A 81 20.02 2.14 2.96
N VAL A 82 18.99 1.42 2.53
CA VAL A 82 18.23 1.71 1.32
C VAL A 82 16.86 2.24 1.74
N GLY A 83 16.49 3.37 1.14
CA GLY A 83 15.14 3.90 1.19
C GLY A 83 14.23 3.10 0.25
N VAL A 84 13.08 2.68 0.75
CA VAL A 84 12.11 1.88 0.03
C VAL A 84 10.81 2.67 -0.01
N ASP A 85 10.43 3.13 -1.19
CA ASP A 85 9.15 3.79 -1.41
C ASP A 85 8.11 2.73 -1.75
N VAL A 86 7.04 2.66 -0.96
CA VAL A 86 5.99 1.65 -1.12
C VAL A 86 4.63 2.32 -1.29
N GLU A 87 3.78 1.66 -2.07
CA GLU A 87 2.40 2.08 -2.29
C GLU A 87 1.45 1.04 -1.72
N PHE A 88 0.46 1.47 -0.93
CA PHE A 88 -0.53 0.58 -0.36
C PHE A 88 -1.48 0.06 -1.44
N ARG A 89 -1.76 -1.25 -1.39
CA ARG A 89 -2.67 -1.95 -2.30
C ARG A 89 -3.71 -2.71 -1.50
N LEU A 90 -4.92 -2.81 -2.05
CA LEU A 90 -6.03 -3.57 -1.45
C LEU A 90 -6.39 -3.11 -0.02
N VAL A 91 -6.31 -1.79 0.24
CA VAL A 91 -6.66 -1.22 1.55
C VAL A 91 -8.17 -1.27 1.74
N THR A 92 -8.65 -1.98 2.76
CA THR A 92 -10.09 -2.02 3.07
C THR A 92 -10.58 -0.63 3.49
N PRO A 93 -11.87 -0.30 3.27
CA PRO A 93 -12.42 1.00 3.70
C PRO A 93 -12.26 1.26 5.21
N VAL A 94 -12.28 0.19 6.03
CA VAL A 94 -12.04 0.27 7.47
C VAL A 94 -10.60 0.67 7.77
N HIS A 95 -9.63 0.01 7.11
CA HIS A 95 -8.21 0.31 7.28
C HIS A 95 -7.86 1.70 6.74
N LEU A 96 -8.44 2.11 5.61
CA LEU A 96 -8.24 3.43 5.03
C LEU A 96 -8.75 4.53 5.97
N ARG A 97 -9.96 4.39 6.55
CA ARG A 97 -10.48 5.35 7.54
C ARG A 97 -9.58 5.44 8.77
N ARG A 98 -9.06 4.31 9.26
CA ARG A 98 -8.12 4.31 10.39
C ARG A 98 -6.80 4.99 10.03
N LEU A 99 -6.28 4.75 8.83
CA LEU A 99 -5.07 5.40 8.32
C LEU A 99 -5.25 6.92 8.22
N ILE A 100 -6.35 7.38 7.63
CA ILE A 100 -6.68 8.82 7.51
C ILE A 100 -6.78 9.44 8.90
N SER A 101 -7.49 8.81 9.83
CA SER A 101 -7.57 9.27 11.22
C SER A 101 -6.18 9.37 11.87
N TRP A 102 -5.28 8.41 11.63
CA TRP A 102 -3.92 8.49 12.15
C TRP A 102 -3.11 9.62 11.51
N LEU A 103 -3.29 9.88 10.21
CA LEU A 103 -2.64 10.98 9.49
C LEU A 103 -3.13 12.34 9.99
N ASP A 104 -4.43 12.51 10.21
CA ASP A 104 -5.00 13.76 10.73
C ASP A 104 -4.54 14.05 12.17
N GLU A 105 -4.46 13.02 13.01
CA GLU A 105 -3.86 13.12 14.34
C GLU A 105 -2.39 13.56 14.30
N MET A 106 -1.64 13.17 13.26
CA MET A 106 -0.25 13.59 13.08
C MET A 106 -0.16 15.03 12.57
N LYS A 107 -1.07 15.46 11.68
CA LYS A 107 -1.15 16.86 11.22
C LYS A 107 -1.48 17.84 12.35
N GLY A 108 -2.32 17.41 13.30
CA GLY A 108 -2.80 18.25 14.40
C GLY A 108 -1.82 18.44 15.56
N ARG A 109 -0.64 17.79 15.55
CA ARG A 109 0.37 17.97 16.60
C ARG A 109 1.48 18.91 16.13
N PRO A 110 1.71 20.06 16.81
CA PRO A 110 3.01 20.72 16.68
C PRO A 110 4.07 19.73 17.16
N SER A 111 5.10 19.57 16.34
CA SER A 111 6.21 18.64 16.56
C SER A 111 6.96 19.01 17.84
N THR A 112 6.59 18.40 18.97
CA THR A 112 7.42 18.42 20.18
C THR A 112 8.22 17.12 20.22
N GLU A 113 9.53 17.31 20.23
CA GLU A 113 10.68 16.44 20.48
C GLU A 113 10.51 14.90 20.58
N PRO A 114 11.47 14.13 20.00
CA PRO A 114 11.47 12.68 20.10
C PRO A 114 11.91 12.23 21.49
N ASP A 115 11.03 11.53 22.22
CA ASP A 115 11.44 10.70 23.34
C ASP A 115 12.30 9.52 22.83
N PRO A 116 13.48 9.27 23.42
CA PRO A 116 14.29 8.11 23.08
C PRO A 116 13.65 6.87 23.71
N ILE A 117 13.07 5.98 22.89
CA ILE A 117 12.74 4.63 23.36
C ILE A 117 14.05 3.86 23.44
N ALA A 118 14.58 3.78 24.66
CA ALA A 118 15.72 2.98 25.02
C ALA A 118 15.48 1.50 24.63
N VAL A 119 16.45 0.96 23.92
CA VAL A 119 16.61 -0.47 23.67
C VAL A 119 17.18 -1.08 24.94
N GLU A 120 16.39 -1.86 25.67
CA GLU A 120 16.94 -2.84 26.60
C GLU A 120 16.29 -4.21 26.36
N VAL A 121 17.10 -5.08 25.76
CA VAL A 121 16.94 -6.53 25.81
C VAL A 121 17.36 -6.98 27.21
N PRO A 122 16.62 -7.89 27.85
CA PRO A 122 17.32 -9.03 28.43
C PRO A 122 16.65 -10.36 28.12
N ILE A 123 17.46 -11.29 27.61
CA ILE A 123 17.19 -12.72 27.56
C ILE A 123 17.48 -13.27 28.95
N THR A 124 16.54 -13.97 29.58
CA THR A 124 16.80 -15.12 30.48
C THR A 124 15.49 -15.79 30.89
N ALA A 125 15.30 -17.06 30.48
CA ALA A 125 14.38 -18.03 31.07
C ALA A 125 14.97 -18.56 32.41
N PRO A 126 14.22 -19.20 33.35
CA PRO A 126 13.58 -20.50 33.12
C PRO A 126 12.20 -20.78 33.79
N VAL A 127 11.46 -21.69 33.14
CA VAL A 127 10.60 -22.80 33.62
C VAL A 127 9.82 -22.67 34.95
N GLN A 128 8.48 -22.80 34.89
CA GLN A 128 7.69 -23.61 35.83
C GLN A 128 6.51 -24.32 35.13
N THR A 129 6.36 -25.59 35.48
CA THR A 129 5.38 -26.61 35.06
C THR A 129 4.09 -26.54 35.87
N SER A 130 2.93 -26.76 35.22
CA SER A 130 1.94 -27.82 35.56
C SER A 130 0.52 -27.53 35.01
N PRO A 131 -0.33 -28.56 34.86
CA PRO A 131 -1.28 -28.68 33.75
C PRO A 131 -2.73 -28.39 34.14
N ILE A 132 -3.55 -27.99 33.16
CA ILE A 132 -5.01 -28.16 33.21
C ILE A 132 -5.48 -28.61 31.83
N ALA A 133 -5.98 -29.84 31.76
CA ALA A 133 -6.79 -30.34 30.66
C ALA A 133 -8.13 -29.59 30.64
N THR A 134 -8.72 -29.33 29.46
CA THR A 134 -10.14 -29.56 29.11
C THR A 134 -10.44 -29.07 27.66
N ALA A 135 -11.07 -29.95 26.89
CA ALA A 135 -11.87 -29.79 25.66
C ALA A 135 -11.18 -29.49 24.29
N PRO A 136 -11.60 -30.19 23.21
CA PRO A 136 -11.25 -29.86 21.84
C PRO A 136 -12.11 -28.68 21.36
N ILE A 137 -11.47 -27.65 20.84
CA ILE A 137 -12.15 -26.57 20.12
C ILE A 137 -12.19 -26.99 18.65
N GLU A 138 -13.34 -27.49 18.19
CA GLU A 138 -13.66 -27.54 16.77
C GLU A 138 -13.89 -26.09 16.30
N GLU A 139 -12.97 -25.56 15.49
CA GLU A 139 -13.06 -24.22 14.92
C GLU A 139 -13.98 -24.19 13.68
N PRO A 140 -14.90 -23.22 13.55
CA PRO A 140 -15.66 -22.98 12.32
C PRO A 140 -14.86 -22.08 11.36
N VAL A 141 -13.74 -22.55 10.81
CA VAL A 141 -12.86 -21.75 9.90
C VAL A 141 -13.34 -21.77 8.44
N ASP A 142 -14.25 -22.69 8.09
CA ASP A 142 -14.60 -22.96 6.69
C ASP A 142 -15.55 -21.90 6.07
N ASP A 143 -16.42 -21.29 6.89
CA ASP A 143 -17.40 -20.30 6.43
C ASP A 143 -16.75 -18.96 6.05
N GLU A 144 -15.78 -18.49 6.84
CA GLU A 144 -15.08 -17.24 6.53
C GLU A 144 -14.22 -17.37 5.28
N ARG A 145 -13.53 -18.50 5.11
CA ARG A 145 -12.73 -18.77 3.90
C ARG A 145 -13.62 -18.85 2.67
N SER A 146 -14.76 -19.53 2.76
CA SER A 146 -15.74 -19.64 1.66
C SER A 146 -16.31 -18.27 1.26
N LYS A 147 -16.63 -17.43 2.26
CA LYS A 147 -17.12 -16.07 2.03
C LYS A 147 -16.06 -15.18 1.36
N VAL A 148 -14.81 -15.25 1.83
CA VAL A 148 -13.69 -14.51 1.23
C VAL A 148 -13.44 -14.98 -0.20
N MET A 149 -13.47 -16.29 -0.47
CA MET A 149 -13.34 -16.83 -1.83
C MET A 149 -14.45 -16.34 -2.77
N LEU A 150 -15.69 -16.25 -2.28
CA LEU A 150 -16.81 -15.70 -3.05
C LEU A 150 -16.57 -14.23 -3.40
N GLN A 151 -16.09 -13.43 -2.44
CA GLN A 151 -15.76 -12.02 -2.64
C GLN A 151 -14.62 -11.83 -3.64
N ILE A 152 -13.56 -12.64 -3.53
CA ILE A 152 -12.42 -12.63 -4.47
C ILE A 152 -12.91 -12.94 -5.89
N THR A 153 -13.77 -13.95 -6.02
CA THR A 153 -14.33 -14.35 -7.32
C THR A 153 -15.20 -13.25 -7.91
N GLY A 154 -16.00 -12.57 -7.09
CA GLY A 154 -16.79 -11.40 -7.51
C GLY A 154 -15.92 -10.24 -8.00
N LEU A 155 -14.86 -9.90 -7.26
CA LEU A 155 -13.95 -8.82 -7.63
C LEU A 155 -13.20 -9.12 -8.95
N PHE A 156 -12.81 -10.36 -9.20
CA PHE A 156 -12.20 -10.73 -10.49
C PHE A 156 -13.17 -10.51 -11.65
N ARG A 157 -14.44 -10.86 -11.48
CA ARG A 157 -15.48 -10.62 -12.50
C ARG A 157 -15.68 -9.13 -12.76
N GLU A 158 -15.77 -8.31 -11.71
CA GLU A 158 -15.88 -6.85 -11.85
C GLU A 158 -14.65 -6.26 -12.55
N MET A 159 -13.45 -6.73 -12.22
CA MET A 159 -12.22 -6.30 -12.89
C MET A 159 -12.22 -6.63 -14.39
N ASP A 160 -12.67 -7.82 -14.76
CA ASP A 160 -12.74 -8.22 -16.17
C ASP A 160 -13.81 -7.42 -16.93
N GLU A 161 -14.93 -7.10 -16.29
CA GLU A 161 -15.95 -6.20 -16.85
C GLU A 161 -15.40 -4.79 -17.06
N LEU A 162 -14.73 -4.21 -16.07
CA LEU A 162 -14.09 -2.90 -16.19
C LEU A 162 -13.01 -2.85 -17.26
N ARG A 163 -12.19 -3.92 -17.38
CA ARG A 163 -11.19 -4.04 -18.46
C ARG A 163 -11.83 -4.09 -19.83
N ASN A 164 -12.97 -4.79 -19.98
CA ASN A 164 -13.70 -4.82 -21.24
C ASN A 164 -14.31 -3.45 -21.58
N GLN A 165 -14.92 -2.77 -20.60
CA GLN A 165 -15.44 -1.42 -20.79
C GLN A 165 -14.34 -0.42 -21.19
N LEU A 166 -13.16 -0.52 -20.59
CA LEU A 166 -12.01 0.32 -20.96
C LEU A 166 -11.59 0.05 -22.41
N ARG A 167 -11.48 -1.21 -22.82
CA ARG A 167 -11.15 -1.59 -24.20
C ARG A 167 -12.18 -1.05 -25.20
N GLU A 168 -13.47 -1.11 -24.87
CA GLU A 168 -14.53 -0.54 -25.71
C GLU A 168 -14.38 0.98 -25.87
N ARG A 169 -14.09 1.69 -24.77
CA ARG A 169 -13.86 3.13 -24.81
C ARG A 169 -12.60 3.52 -25.58
N GLU A 170 -11.54 2.73 -25.48
CA GLU A 170 -10.33 2.94 -26.28
C GLU A 170 -10.62 2.81 -27.78
N ILE A 171 -11.38 1.79 -28.17
CA ILE A 171 -11.81 1.60 -29.57
C ILE A 171 -12.67 2.79 -30.03
N GLU A 172 -13.62 3.24 -29.22
CA GLU A 172 -14.49 4.38 -29.54
C GLU A 172 -13.68 5.68 -29.70
N VAL A 173 -12.73 5.94 -28.80
CA VAL A 173 -11.84 7.10 -28.88
C VAL A 173 -11.00 7.07 -30.15
N ASP A 174 -10.46 5.91 -30.51
CA ASP A 174 -9.66 5.77 -31.73
C ASP A 174 -10.52 5.94 -33.00
N ASP A 175 -11.76 5.46 -33.01
CA ASP A 175 -12.68 5.69 -34.12
C ASP A 175 -13.02 7.18 -34.27
N LEU A 176 -13.33 7.86 -33.15
CA LEU A 176 -13.58 9.31 -33.15
C LEU A 176 -12.36 10.10 -33.65
N ARG A 177 -11.15 9.72 -33.24
CA ARG A 177 -9.90 10.34 -33.73
C ARG A 177 -9.73 10.15 -35.23
N ARG A 178 -10.02 8.97 -35.77
CA ARG A 178 -9.96 8.71 -37.22
C ARG A 178 -10.97 9.56 -37.99
N ARG A 179 -12.21 9.61 -37.50
CA ARG A 179 -13.28 10.45 -38.09
C ARG A 179 -12.90 11.93 -38.09
N LEU A 180 -12.33 12.42 -36.99
CA LEU A 180 -11.88 13.80 -36.86
C LEU A 180 -10.73 14.09 -37.84
N ALA A 181 -9.72 13.23 -37.92
CA ALA A 181 -8.63 13.36 -38.90
C ALA A 181 -9.13 13.38 -40.35
N THR A 182 -10.14 12.56 -40.66
CA THR A 182 -10.76 12.51 -42.00
C THR A 182 -11.50 13.81 -42.30
N ALA A 183 -12.27 14.32 -41.34
CA ALA A 183 -12.98 15.59 -41.47
C ALA A 183 -12.01 16.77 -41.65
N GLU A 184 -10.91 16.79 -40.91
CA GLU A 184 -9.84 17.80 -41.04
C GLU A 184 -9.18 17.76 -42.42
N GLN A 185 -8.89 16.57 -42.96
CA GLN A 185 -8.35 16.43 -44.32
C GLN A 185 -9.31 16.99 -45.38
N LEU A 186 -10.61 16.66 -45.30
CA LEU A 186 -11.61 17.18 -46.23
C LEU A 186 -11.80 18.70 -46.15
N LEU A 187 -11.59 19.29 -44.98
CA LEU A 187 -11.60 20.74 -44.78
C LEU A 187 -10.32 21.39 -45.30
N GLY A 188 -9.16 20.75 -45.09
CA GLY A 188 -7.87 21.19 -45.62
C GLY A 188 -7.83 21.19 -47.14
N SER A 189 -8.26 20.10 -47.79
CA SER A 189 -8.31 20.00 -49.26
C SER A 189 -9.22 21.06 -49.88
N ARG A 190 -10.39 21.35 -49.28
CA ARG A 190 -11.31 22.40 -49.76
C ARG A 190 -10.77 23.83 -49.59
N ARG A 191 -9.81 24.05 -48.68
CA ARG A 191 -9.14 25.35 -48.54
C ARG A 191 -7.98 25.52 -49.53
N ALA A 192 -7.40 24.43 -50.03
CA ALA A 192 -6.31 24.48 -50.99
C ALA A 192 -6.78 24.67 -52.46
N GLU A 193 -8.07 24.43 -52.73
CA GLU A 193 -8.69 24.57 -54.06
C GLU A 193 -9.31 25.97 -54.33
N LYS A 194 -9.18 26.92 -53.40
CA LYS A 194 -9.62 28.32 -53.55
C LYS A 194 -8.43 29.27 -53.59
#